data_AF-A0A936I2I6-F1
#
_entry.id   AF-A0A936I2I6-F1
#
_cell.length_a   1.000
_cell.length_b   1.000
_cell.length_c   1.000
_cell.angle_alpha   90.00
_cell.angle_beta   90.00
_cell.angle_gamma   90.00
#
_symmetry.space_group_name_H-M   'P 1'
#
loop_
_entity.id
_entity.type
_entity.pdbx_description
1 polymer ?
#
loop_
_entity_poly.entity_id
_entity_poly.type
_entity_poly.pdbx_seq_one_letter_code
_entity_poly.pdbx_strand_id
1 'polypeptide(L)'
;MRYVLLLLAVALTLNIHAQKVAYEDDLVTVDGQPYCKLAKTNCKLGLCDYHVATLDGAEIIFIKAMDYNDRDKVSSSNPNGRVLYFDWTFLGSGGKAETDQVSAKNLAKAMVDARLLKDGALDATGERNFIAINGTRHTNRQEQLGLPVIIIQR
;
A
#
# COMPACT_ATOMS: atom_id res chain seq x y z
N MET A 1 55.02 -9.03 -22.49
CA MET A 1 53.71 -8.99 -23.17
C MET A 1 52.75 -9.74 -22.27
N ARG A 2 51.86 -9.03 -21.57
CA ARG A 2 50.43 -8.91 -21.91
C ARG A 2 49.75 -10.30 -21.87
N TYR A 3 48.55 -10.43 -21.34
CA TYR A 3 47.76 -11.68 -21.30
C TYR A 3 48.03 -12.66 -20.13
N VAL A 4 47.88 -12.23 -18.88
CA VAL A 4 47.43 -13.16 -17.82
C VAL A 4 46.47 -12.48 -16.82
N LEU A 5 46.51 -11.16 -16.69
CA LEU A 5 45.75 -10.39 -15.69
C LEU A 5 44.32 -9.97 -16.11
N LEU A 6 43.70 -10.65 -17.09
CA LEU A 6 42.41 -10.23 -17.66
C LEU A 6 41.40 -11.39 -17.74
N LEU A 7 41.42 -12.27 -16.73
CA LEU A 7 40.50 -13.40 -16.58
C LEU A 7 39.70 -13.31 -15.27
N LEU A 8 39.39 -12.09 -14.83
CA LEU A 8 38.37 -11.84 -13.82
C LEU A 8 37.17 -11.14 -14.49
N ALA A 9 36.65 -11.78 -15.55
CA ALA A 9 35.32 -11.52 -16.06
C ALA A 9 34.31 -12.06 -15.05
N VAL A 10 34.19 -11.40 -13.90
CA VAL A 10 33.00 -11.50 -13.05
C VAL A 10 31.91 -10.78 -13.82
N ALA A 11 31.32 -11.51 -14.77
CA ALA A 11 29.99 -11.22 -15.28
C ALA A 11 29.03 -11.43 -14.09
N LEU A 12 28.93 -10.39 -13.26
CA LEU A 12 27.86 -10.28 -12.28
C LEU A 12 26.58 -10.13 -13.10
N THR A 13 25.95 -11.26 -13.42
CA THR A 13 24.60 -11.26 -13.97
C THR A 13 23.69 -10.70 -12.90
N LEU A 14 23.43 -9.39 -12.98
CA LEU A 14 22.38 -8.74 -12.22
C LEU A 14 21.06 -9.35 -12.68
N ASN A 15 20.65 -10.40 -12.00
CA ASN A 15 19.30 -10.93 -12.08
C ASN A 15 18.39 -9.88 -11.46
N ILE A 16 17.97 -8.89 -12.25
CA ILE A 16 16.84 -8.02 -11.93
C ILE A 16 15.58 -8.87 -12.11
N HIS A 17 15.34 -9.78 -11.17
CA HIS A 17 14.03 -10.39 -11.04
C HIS A 17 13.16 -9.42 -10.25
N ALA A 18 11.99 -9.09 -10.79
CA ALA A 18 11.00 -8.35 -10.03
C ALA A 18 10.68 -9.15 -8.75
N GLN A 19 10.78 -8.49 -7.59
CA GLN A 19 10.54 -9.13 -6.29
C GLN A 19 9.13 -9.75 -6.26
N LYS A 20 9.06 -11.03 -5.92
CA LYS A 20 7.79 -11.77 -5.83
C LYS A 20 7.11 -11.46 -4.51
N VAL A 21 6.05 -10.67 -4.56
CA VAL A 21 5.21 -10.39 -3.39
C VAL A 21 4.06 -11.40 -3.29
N ALA A 22 3.95 -12.06 -2.14
CA ALA A 22 2.83 -12.93 -1.79
C ALA A 22 2.14 -12.47 -0.50
N TYR A 23 0.87 -12.83 -0.35
CA TYR A 23 0.02 -12.54 0.79
C TYR A 23 -0.85 -13.75 1.07
N GLU A 24 -0.59 -14.44 2.19
CA GLU A 24 -1.25 -15.67 2.62
C GLU A 24 -1.39 -15.64 4.14
N ASP A 25 -2.58 -15.97 4.67
CA ASP A 25 -2.88 -16.00 6.12
C ASP A 25 -2.35 -14.79 6.89
N ASP A 26 -2.66 -13.59 6.37
CA ASP A 26 -2.23 -12.30 6.89
C ASP A 26 -0.71 -12.03 6.85
N LEU A 27 0.10 -12.95 6.35
CA LEU A 27 1.54 -12.77 6.19
C LEU A 27 1.87 -12.25 4.78
N VAL A 28 2.59 -11.13 4.73
CA VAL A 28 3.22 -10.66 3.51
C VAL A 28 4.62 -11.23 3.41
N THR A 29 4.95 -11.82 2.26
CA THR A 29 6.31 -12.27 1.96
C THR A 29 6.85 -11.62 0.70
N VAL A 30 8.17 -11.41 0.67
CA VAL A 30 8.93 -10.93 -0.48
C VAL A 30 9.97 -11.99 -0.81
N ASP A 31 9.88 -12.57 -2.00
CA ASP A 31 10.73 -13.69 -2.44
C ASP A 31 10.74 -14.86 -1.43
N GLY A 32 9.59 -15.10 -0.80
CA GLY A 32 9.39 -16.14 0.21
C GLY A 32 9.87 -15.77 1.62
N GLN A 33 10.49 -14.61 1.82
CA GLN A 33 10.90 -14.13 3.13
C GLN A 33 9.79 -13.30 3.79
N PRO A 34 9.48 -13.49 5.09
CA PRO A 34 8.54 -12.66 5.83
C PRO A 34 8.89 -11.17 5.77
N TYR A 35 7.90 -10.33 5.50
CA TYR A 35 8.05 -8.87 5.40
C TYR A 35 7.27 -8.14 6.49
N CYS A 36 5.95 -8.36 6.55
CA CYS A 36 5.07 -7.79 7.57
C CYS A 36 3.80 -8.63 7.73
N LYS A 37 2.98 -8.31 8.71
CA LYS A 37 1.61 -8.81 8.83
C LYS A 37 0.64 -7.76 8.28
N LEU A 38 -0.36 -8.19 7.51
CA LEU A 38 -1.44 -7.40 6.96
C LEU A 38 -2.76 -8.06 7.33
N ALA A 39 -3.27 -7.75 8.51
CA ALA A 39 -4.46 -8.39 9.06
C ALA A 39 -5.73 -7.66 8.60
N LYS A 40 -6.71 -8.43 8.11
CA LYS A 40 -8.04 -7.89 7.77
C LYS A 40 -8.87 -7.64 9.02
N THR A 41 -9.60 -6.54 9.01
CA THR A 41 -10.62 -6.25 10.03
C THR A 41 -11.84 -5.59 9.39
N ASN A 42 -12.95 -5.50 10.13
CA ASN A 42 -14.18 -4.83 9.72
C ASN A 42 -14.70 -5.19 8.31
N CYS A 43 -14.54 -6.45 7.90
CA CYS A 43 -14.93 -6.90 6.57
C CYS A 43 -16.45 -6.84 6.38
N LYS A 44 -16.92 -6.03 5.43
CA LYS A 44 -18.33 -5.89 5.06
C LYS A 44 -18.47 -5.79 3.54
N LEU A 45 -19.32 -6.64 2.97
CA LEU A 45 -19.61 -6.68 1.51
C LEU A 45 -18.35 -6.75 0.63
N GLY A 46 -17.34 -7.50 1.07
CA GLY A 46 -16.09 -7.69 0.32
C GLY A 46 -15.06 -6.57 0.47
N LEU A 47 -15.34 -5.54 1.28
CA LEU A 47 -14.39 -4.49 1.65
C LEU A 47 -13.98 -4.69 3.11
N CYS A 48 -12.69 -4.62 3.39
CA CYS A 48 -12.13 -4.74 4.72
C CYS A 48 -11.25 -3.54 5.00
N ASP A 49 -11.14 -3.19 6.28
CA ASP A 49 -10.02 -2.41 6.78
C ASP A 49 -8.82 -3.34 7.01
N TYR A 50 -7.62 -2.79 7.18
CA TYR A 50 -6.41 -3.56 7.42
C TYR A 50 -5.52 -2.92 8.48
N HIS A 51 -4.95 -3.76 9.35
CA HIS A 51 -3.86 -3.40 10.23
C HIS A 51 -2.55 -3.94 9.65
N VAL A 52 -1.56 -3.07 9.51
CA VAL A 52 -0.20 -3.47 9.16
C VAL A 52 0.63 -3.48 10.43
N ALA A 53 1.22 -4.63 10.71
CA ALA A 53 2.14 -4.79 11.82
C ALA A 53 3.49 -5.32 11.35
N THR A 54 4.54 -4.94 12.06
CA THR A 54 5.86 -5.56 11.97
C THR A 54 5.77 -7.04 12.41
N LEU A 55 6.80 -7.85 12.11
CA LEU A 55 6.76 -9.28 12.40
C LEU A 55 6.72 -9.60 13.90
N ASP A 56 7.31 -8.72 14.73
CA ASP A 56 7.26 -8.74 16.19
C ASP A 56 5.92 -8.22 16.77
N GLY A 57 5.02 -7.71 15.93
CA GLY A 57 3.64 -7.38 16.28
C GLY A 57 3.36 -5.91 16.61
N ALA A 58 4.29 -4.99 16.38
CA ALA A 58 4.02 -3.58 16.52
C ALA A 58 3.17 -3.07 15.34
N GLU A 59 2.00 -2.51 15.62
CA GLU A 59 1.15 -1.88 14.60
C GLU A 59 1.77 -0.56 14.13
N ILE A 60 1.89 -0.40 12.81
CA ILE A 60 2.58 0.74 12.19
C ILE A 60 1.69 1.52 11.22
N ILE A 61 0.70 0.87 10.60
CA ILE A 61 -0.21 1.50 9.65
C ILE A 61 -1.62 0.94 9.84
N PHE A 62 -2.61 1.82 9.81
CA PHE A 62 -4.01 1.44 9.65
C PHE A 62 -4.51 1.87 8.27
N ILE A 63 -5.14 0.95 7.54
CA ILE A 63 -5.66 1.19 6.19
C ILE A 63 -7.17 1.01 6.24
N LYS A 64 -7.91 2.10 6.00
CA LYS A 64 -9.36 2.11 6.10
C LYS A 64 -10.01 2.12 4.73
N ALA A 65 -10.99 1.24 4.50
CA ALA A 65 -11.81 1.32 3.31
C ALA A 65 -12.79 2.50 3.42
N MET A 66 -12.80 3.36 2.41
CA MET A 66 -13.61 4.57 2.36
C MET A 66 -14.38 4.66 1.06
N ASP A 67 -15.53 5.35 1.09
CA ASP A 67 -16.34 5.59 -0.10
C ASP A 67 -17.02 6.96 -0.12
N TYR A 68 -17.31 7.43 -1.33
CA TYR A 68 -18.16 8.60 -1.57
C TYR A 68 -18.79 8.51 -2.94
N ASN A 69 -19.79 9.35 -3.23
CA ASN A 69 -20.40 9.45 -4.54
C ASN A 69 -19.89 10.70 -5.25
N ASP A 70 -19.31 10.53 -6.43
CA ASP A 70 -18.88 11.60 -7.32
C ASP A 70 -19.74 11.57 -8.59
N ARG A 71 -20.48 12.65 -8.84
CA ARG A 71 -21.38 12.75 -9.99
C ARG A 71 -20.62 12.64 -11.32
N ASP A 72 -19.35 13.02 -11.35
CA ASP A 72 -18.50 12.92 -12.54
C ASP A 72 -18.03 11.48 -12.81
N LYS A 73 -18.29 10.55 -11.89
CA LYS A 73 -18.01 9.11 -12.03
C LYS A 73 -19.26 8.29 -12.35
N VAL A 74 -20.41 8.94 -12.55
CA VAL A 74 -21.66 8.27 -12.94
C VAL A 74 -21.51 7.67 -14.34
N SER A 75 -21.81 6.38 -14.45
CA SER A 75 -21.82 5.66 -15.71
C SER A 75 -22.87 4.56 -15.68
N SER A 76 -23.11 3.88 -16.80
CA SER A 76 -24.03 2.73 -16.85
C SER A 76 -23.61 1.60 -15.89
N SER A 77 -22.31 1.42 -15.65
CA SER A 77 -21.76 0.43 -14.71
C SER A 77 -21.57 0.97 -13.29
N ASN A 78 -21.68 2.28 -13.09
CA ASN A 78 -21.58 2.94 -11.79
C ASN A 78 -22.67 4.03 -11.66
N PRO A 79 -23.95 3.66 -11.56
CA PRO A 79 -25.05 4.62 -11.65
C PRO A 79 -25.07 5.65 -10.51
N ASN A 80 -24.45 5.32 -9.37
CA ASN A 80 -24.36 6.21 -8.22
C ASN A 80 -23.06 7.04 -8.20
N GLY A 81 -22.16 6.84 -9.17
CA GLY A 81 -20.86 7.50 -9.17
C GLY A 81 -19.99 7.14 -7.97
N ARG A 82 -20.19 5.94 -7.40
CA ARG A 82 -19.49 5.50 -6.19
C ARG A 82 -17.99 5.38 -6.47
N VAL A 83 -17.18 6.00 -5.61
CA VAL A 83 -15.72 5.92 -5.60
C VAL A 83 -15.29 5.20 -4.33
N LEU A 84 -14.46 4.17 -4.48
CA LEU A 84 -13.89 3.40 -3.38
C LEU A 84 -12.38 3.63 -3.32
N TYR A 85 -11.87 3.88 -2.13
CA TYR A 85 -10.45 4.13 -1.90
C TYR A 85 -10.03 3.61 -0.53
N PHE A 86 -8.72 3.59 -0.31
CA PHE A 86 -8.11 3.30 0.98
C PHE A 86 -7.45 4.56 1.55
N ASP A 87 -7.81 4.92 2.79
CA ASP A 87 -7.12 5.93 3.59
C ASP A 87 -6.06 5.24 4.46
N TRP A 88 -4.80 5.55 4.23
CA TRP A 88 -3.65 5.02 4.95
C TRP A 88 -3.26 6.00 6.05
N THR A 89 -3.22 5.54 7.30
CA THR A 89 -2.75 6.31 8.44
C THR A 89 -1.48 5.66 9.01
N PHE A 90 -0.37 6.38 8.97
CA PHE A 90 0.91 5.98 9.57
C PHE A 90 0.90 6.33 11.06
N LEU A 91 0.84 5.33 11.93
CA LEU A 91 0.46 5.52 13.34
C LEU A 91 1.52 6.29 14.15
N GLY A 92 2.79 6.14 13.82
CA GLY A 92 3.88 6.81 14.53
C GLY A 92 3.98 8.31 14.23
N SER A 93 3.68 8.73 13.00
CA SER A 93 3.83 10.11 12.54
C SER A 93 2.50 10.87 12.44
N GLY A 94 1.37 10.16 12.34
CA GLY A 94 0.08 10.72 11.95
C GLY A 94 -0.03 11.03 10.44
N GLY A 95 0.96 10.63 9.65
CA GLY A 95 0.97 10.82 8.20
C GLY A 95 -0.22 10.14 7.52
N LYS A 96 -0.72 10.76 6.44
CA LYS A 96 -1.85 10.24 5.68
C LYS A 96 -1.57 10.15 4.19
N ALA A 97 -2.09 9.10 3.56
CA ALA A 97 -2.02 8.89 2.12
C ALA A 97 -3.24 8.12 1.62
N GLU A 98 -3.63 8.32 0.37
CA GLU A 98 -4.80 7.66 -0.19
C GLU A 98 -4.47 6.93 -1.49
N THR A 99 -4.94 5.70 -1.60
CA THR A 99 -4.82 4.89 -2.83
C THR A 99 -6.20 4.47 -3.31
N ASP A 100 -6.34 4.19 -4.59
CA ASP A 100 -7.58 3.57 -5.08
C ASP A 100 -7.77 2.19 -4.44
N GLN A 101 -9.02 1.71 -4.42
CA GLN A 101 -9.31 0.39 -3.88
C GLN A 101 -8.62 -0.70 -4.72
N VAL A 102 -7.89 -1.57 -4.04
CA VAL A 102 -7.19 -2.72 -4.61
C VAL A 102 -7.34 -3.98 -3.73
N SER A 103 -6.88 -5.12 -4.21
CA SER A 103 -6.85 -6.35 -3.41
C SER A 103 -5.82 -6.27 -2.27
N ALA A 104 -5.96 -7.12 -1.24
CA ALA A 104 -4.96 -7.22 -0.16
C ALA A 104 -3.53 -7.51 -0.68
N LYS A 105 -3.41 -8.35 -1.71
CA LYS A 105 -2.12 -8.62 -2.39
C LYS A 105 -1.54 -7.35 -3.02
N ASN A 106 -2.37 -6.50 -3.60
CA ASN A 106 -1.92 -5.23 -4.19
C ASN A 106 -1.61 -4.17 -3.13
N LEU A 107 -2.27 -4.19 -1.96
CA LEU A 107 -1.84 -3.40 -0.80
C LEU A 107 -0.45 -3.82 -0.36
N ALA A 108 -0.22 -5.13 -0.18
CA ALA A 108 1.10 -5.68 0.14
C ALA A 108 2.17 -5.25 -0.87
N LYS A 109 1.84 -5.33 -2.17
CA LYS A 109 2.74 -4.85 -3.23
C LYS A 109 3.03 -3.36 -3.13
N ALA A 110 2.03 -2.52 -2.86
CA ALA A 110 2.23 -1.09 -2.69
C ALA A 110 3.20 -0.78 -1.55
N MET A 111 3.12 -1.51 -0.42
CA MET A 111 4.04 -1.36 0.70
C MET A 111 5.48 -1.73 0.35
N VAL A 112 5.67 -2.80 -0.43
CA VAL A 112 6.99 -3.28 -0.86
C VAL A 112 7.60 -2.34 -1.90
N ASP A 113 6.82 -1.94 -2.91
CA ASP A 113 7.28 -1.04 -3.97
C ASP A 113 7.68 0.33 -3.41
N ALA A 114 6.95 0.82 -2.41
CA ALA A 114 7.25 2.06 -1.70
C ALA A 114 8.34 1.92 -0.62
N ARG A 115 8.82 0.70 -0.37
CA ARG A 115 9.80 0.38 0.68
C ARG A 115 9.38 0.93 2.04
N LEU A 116 8.11 0.74 2.39
CA LEU A 116 7.57 1.25 3.65
C LEU A 116 8.22 0.60 4.87
N LEU A 117 8.74 -0.62 4.75
CA LEU A 117 9.48 -1.27 5.82
C LEU A 117 10.93 -1.52 5.42
N LYS A 118 11.82 -1.31 6.37
CA LYS A 118 13.24 -1.61 6.29
C LYS A 118 13.71 -2.11 7.65
N ASP A 119 14.49 -3.19 7.66
CA ASP A 119 15.06 -3.79 8.87
C ASP A 119 14.00 -4.09 9.95
N GLY A 120 12.80 -4.49 9.53
CA GLY A 120 11.69 -4.87 10.41
C GLY A 120 10.88 -3.71 11.00
N ALA A 121 11.19 -2.46 10.63
CA ALA A 121 10.48 -1.26 11.10
C ALA A 121 9.97 -0.42 9.94
N LEU A 122 9.05 0.52 10.23
CA LEU A 122 8.61 1.52 9.27
C LEU A 122 9.77 2.44 8.87
N ASP A 123 10.04 2.57 7.57
CA ASP A 123 11.09 3.43 7.02
C ASP A 123 10.55 4.84 6.75
N ALA A 124 11.09 5.84 7.44
CA ALA A 124 10.63 7.23 7.34
C ALA A 124 10.82 7.84 5.94
N THR A 125 11.75 7.32 5.12
CA THR A 125 11.92 7.79 3.74
C THR A 125 10.88 7.16 2.83
N GLY A 126 10.63 5.85 2.97
CA GLY A 126 9.56 5.14 2.30
C GLY A 126 8.20 5.78 2.58
N GLU A 127 7.89 6.02 3.86
CA GLU A 127 6.66 6.71 4.29
C GLU A 127 6.51 8.08 3.60
N ARG A 128 7.51 8.95 3.77
CA ARG A 128 7.48 10.32 3.20
C ARG A 128 7.29 10.31 1.68
N ASN A 129 7.95 9.38 0.99
CA ASN A 129 7.80 9.24 -0.46
C ASN A 129 6.40 8.74 -0.83
N PHE A 130 5.86 7.77 -0.08
CA PHE A 130 4.52 7.26 -0.30
C PHE A 130 3.46 8.34 -0.11
N ILE A 131 3.60 9.16 0.93
CA ILE A 131 2.73 10.31 1.18
C ILE A 131 2.87 11.35 0.05
N ALA A 132 4.10 11.69 -0.35
CA ALA A 132 4.33 12.68 -1.40
C ALA A 132 3.77 12.26 -2.77
N ILE A 133 3.81 10.96 -3.09
CA ILE A 133 3.29 10.42 -4.36
C ILE A 133 1.76 10.36 -4.35
N ASN A 134 1.17 9.89 -3.26
CA ASN A 134 -0.26 9.58 -3.23
C ASN A 134 -1.12 10.74 -2.72
N GLY A 135 -0.64 11.46 -1.71
CA GLY A 135 -1.36 12.54 -1.03
C GLY A 135 -2.75 12.12 -0.55
N THR A 136 -3.67 13.09 -0.47
CA THR A 136 -5.06 12.91 -0.01
C THR A 136 -6.07 13.35 -1.08
N ARG A 137 -5.88 12.85 -2.32
CA ARG A 137 -6.64 13.29 -3.50
C ARG A 137 -8.16 13.10 -3.39
N HIS A 138 -8.61 12.02 -2.76
CA HIS A 138 -10.02 11.69 -2.58
C HIS A 138 -10.64 12.57 -1.51
N THR A 139 -9.97 12.79 -0.38
CA THR A 139 -10.41 13.80 0.61
C THR A 139 -10.56 15.18 -0.04
N ASN A 140 -9.53 15.65 -0.76
CA ASN A 140 -9.58 16.94 -1.44
C ASN A 140 -10.74 17.02 -2.46
N ARG A 141 -11.02 15.91 -3.16
CA ARG A 141 -12.15 15.83 -4.10
C ARG A 141 -13.49 15.87 -3.38
N GLN A 142 -13.65 15.19 -2.24
CA GLN A 142 -14.87 15.25 -1.44
C GLN A 142 -15.16 16.68 -0.95
N GLU A 143 -14.13 17.39 -0.49
CA GLU A 143 -14.24 18.78 -0.06
C GLU A 143 -14.69 19.70 -1.21
N GLN A 144 -14.11 19.53 -2.40
CA GLN A 144 -14.52 20.28 -3.60
C GLN A 144 -15.98 20.02 -3.99
N LEU A 145 -16.49 18.83 -3.72
CA LEU A 145 -17.89 18.45 -3.95
C LEU A 145 -18.82 18.90 -2.82
N GLY A 146 -18.29 19.47 -1.73
CA GLY A 146 -19.06 19.84 -0.54
C GLY A 146 -19.64 18.62 0.19
N LEU A 147 -19.03 17.45 0.03
CA LEU A 147 -19.51 16.22 0.66
C LEU A 147 -18.92 16.07 2.06
N PRO A 148 -19.70 15.59 3.05
CA PRO A 148 -19.14 15.19 4.32
C PRO A 148 -18.22 13.98 4.13
N VAL A 149 -17.15 13.90 4.92
CA VAL A 149 -16.31 12.69 4.99
C VAL A 149 -17.14 11.58 5.63
N ILE A 150 -17.68 10.67 4.82
CA ILE A 150 -18.45 9.53 5.31
C ILE A 150 -17.48 8.40 5.64
N ILE A 151 -17.21 8.23 6.93
CA ILE A 151 -16.62 7.00 7.46
C ILE A 151 -17.66 5.89 7.27
N ILE A 152 -17.28 4.75 6.69
CA ILE A 152 -18.17 3.57 6.58
C ILE A 152 -18.58 3.11 7.99
N GLN A 153 -19.67 3.66 8.51
CA GLN A 153 -20.51 3.07 9.54
C GLN A 153 -21.74 2.52 8.83
N ARG A 154 -21.60 1.33 8.24
CA ARG A 154 -22.72 0.53 7.75
C ARG A 154 -22.79 -0.75 8.53
#